data_AF-A0A9P6Z2U7-F1
#
_entry.id   AF-A0A9P6Z2U7-F1
#
_cell.length_a   1.000
_cell.length_b   1.000
_cell.length_c   1.000
_cell.angle_alpha   90.00
_cell.angle_beta   90.00
_cell.angle_gamma   90.00
#
_symmetry.space_group_name_H-M   'P 1'
#
loop_
_entity.id
_entity.type
_entity.pdbx_description
1 polymer ?
#
loop_
_entity_poly.entity_id
_entity_poly.type
_entity_poly.pdbx_seq_one_letter_code
_entity_poly.pdbx_strand_id
1 'polypeptide(L)'
;MIRAKLVVTKQGVPLWMDYLASPVLVMTSNTSFSAVGCEDGSLHVYSPAGRRLLPAIVLESTPVLLQSLHQWLVCMTSTGLLYSWDIYNLICCIEGVSVAPVLQQVVELEKEVACIRDIRIQEDGLPIIITAAHQAFVYHTNMKTWLRAHDSCVKESLLNRHLRLSKENFTHTQLTEPSVHVLRYGWVFWFMHRSPGEKITDYEGAMKKIATFKTVEEFWAVYSHLRRPSDLPNISDYHLFKQGVRPVWEVK
;
A
#
# COMPACT_ATOMS: atom_id res chain seq x y z
N MET A 1 -42.49 1.45 4.44
CA MET A 1 -41.15 0.83 4.36
C MET A 1 -40.69 0.97 2.92
N ILE A 2 -39.70 1.82 2.66
CA ILE A 2 -39.15 1.99 1.30
C ILE A 2 -38.35 0.73 0.98
N ARG A 3 -38.60 0.11 -0.18
CA ARG A 3 -37.81 -1.02 -0.68
C ARG A 3 -37.15 -0.59 -1.99
N ALA A 4 -35.84 -0.73 -2.08
CA ALA A 4 -35.15 -0.50 -3.34
C ALA A 4 -35.32 -1.73 -4.24
N LYS A 5 -35.86 -1.52 -5.45
CA LYS A 5 -36.03 -2.59 -6.45
C LYS A 5 -34.78 -2.68 -7.31
N LEU A 6 -34.11 -3.82 -7.28
CA LEU A 6 -33.02 -4.15 -8.19
C LEU A 6 -33.56 -4.93 -9.38
N VAL A 7 -33.10 -4.56 -10.58
CA VAL A 7 -33.42 -5.27 -11.82
C VAL A 7 -32.14 -5.38 -12.63
N VAL A 8 -31.76 -6.61 -12.96
CA VAL A 8 -30.68 -6.86 -13.93
C VAL A 8 -31.31 -7.23 -15.26
N THR A 9 -30.83 -6.59 -16.32
CA THR A 9 -31.31 -6.82 -17.68
C THR A 9 -30.16 -7.25 -18.59
N LYS A 10 -30.48 -8.02 -19.63
CA LYS A 10 -29.57 -8.34 -20.72
C LYS A 10 -30.26 -7.99 -22.03
N GLN A 11 -29.67 -7.07 -22.80
CA GLN A 11 -30.26 -6.55 -24.04
C GLN A 11 -31.70 -6.05 -23.85
N GLY A 12 -31.97 -5.38 -22.71
CA GLY A 12 -33.30 -4.85 -22.36
C GLY A 12 -34.28 -5.88 -21.78
N VAL A 13 -33.95 -7.18 -21.78
CA VAL A 13 -34.79 -8.22 -21.18
C VAL A 13 -34.44 -8.39 -19.70
N PRO A 14 -35.40 -8.30 -18.76
CA PRO A 14 -35.13 -8.55 -17.35
C PRO A 14 -34.74 -10.01 -17.13
N LEU A 15 -33.56 -10.22 -16.53
CA LEU A 15 -33.07 -11.55 -16.15
C LEU A 15 -33.56 -11.94 -14.76
N TRP A 16 -33.44 -11.02 -13.82
CA TRP A 16 -33.87 -11.22 -12.44
C TRP A 16 -34.12 -9.89 -11.75
N MET A 17 -34.83 -9.97 -10.63
CA MET A 17 -35.10 -8.82 -9.77
C MET A 17 -35.09 -9.23 -8.30
N ASP A 18 -34.74 -8.28 -7.44
CA ASP A 18 -34.73 -8.43 -5.99
C ASP A 18 -35.15 -7.13 -5.31
N TYR A 19 -35.49 -7.20 -4.03
CA TYR A 19 -35.87 -6.04 -3.21
C TYR A 19 -34.98 -5.94 -1.97
N LEU A 20 -34.37 -4.77 -1.78
CA LEU A 20 -33.58 -4.43 -0.62
C LEU A 20 -34.37 -3.56 0.35
N ALA A 21 -34.12 -3.75 1.65
CA ALA A 21 -34.80 -3.00 2.71
C ALA A 21 -34.28 -1.56 2.85
N SER A 22 -33.07 -1.31 2.37
CA SER A 22 -32.38 -0.01 2.43
C SER A 22 -32.17 0.57 1.03
N PRO A 23 -32.17 1.90 0.87
CA PRO A 23 -31.83 2.55 -0.40
C PRO A 23 -30.45 2.14 -0.90
N VAL A 24 -30.37 1.93 -2.22
CA VAL A 24 -29.12 1.59 -2.91
C VAL A 24 -28.40 2.86 -3.31
N LEU A 25 -27.13 2.99 -2.92
CA LEU A 25 -26.31 4.16 -3.22
C LEU A 25 -25.26 3.88 -4.29
N VAL A 26 -24.69 2.68 -4.29
CA VAL A 26 -23.65 2.26 -5.24
C VAL A 26 -23.91 0.85 -5.75
N MET A 27 -23.53 0.58 -6.99
CA MET A 27 -23.64 -0.73 -7.60
C MET A 27 -22.50 -0.96 -8.60
N THR A 28 -22.12 -2.21 -8.77
CA THR A 28 -21.17 -2.66 -9.77
C THR A 28 -21.59 -4.02 -10.31
N SER A 29 -21.15 -4.37 -11.51
CA SER A 29 -21.40 -5.69 -12.08
C SER A 29 -20.32 -6.06 -13.07
N ASN A 30 -20.02 -7.35 -13.14
CA ASN A 30 -19.17 -7.93 -14.14
C ASN A 30 -19.79 -9.26 -14.65
N THR A 31 -19.03 -10.04 -15.40
CA THR A 31 -19.49 -11.33 -15.94
C THR A 31 -19.71 -12.40 -14.87
N SER A 32 -19.06 -12.28 -13.72
CA SER A 32 -19.06 -13.24 -12.63
C SER A 32 -20.13 -12.93 -11.58
N PHE A 33 -20.32 -11.67 -11.19
CA PHE A 33 -21.28 -11.27 -10.17
C PHE A 33 -21.73 -9.81 -10.32
N SER A 34 -22.80 -9.46 -9.62
CA SER A 34 -23.22 -8.07 -9.37
C SER A 34 -23.18 -7.77 -7.88
N ALA A 35 -22.73 -6.58 -7.50
CA ALA A 35 -22.69 -6.16 -6.10
C ALA A 35 -23.36 -4.80 -5.92
N VAL A 36 -23.96 -4.60 -4.76
CA VAL A 36 -24.78 -3.44 -4.43
C VAL A 36 -24.48 -3.01 -3.00
N GLY A 37 -24.25 -1.72 -2.78
CA GLY A 37 -24.06 -1.10 -1.47
C GLY A 37 -25.22 -0.19 -1.10
N CYS A 38 -25.69 -0.31 0.13
CA CYS A 38 -26.85 0.39 0.65
C CYS A 38 -26.48 1.49 1.65
N GLU A 39 -27.41 2.42 1.89
CA GLU A 39 -27.25 3.54 2.83
C GLU A 39 -26.93 3.10 4.27
N ASP A 40 -27.47 1.95 4.68
CA ASP A 40 -27.33 1.37 6.03
C ASP A 40 -25.99 0.64 6.25
N GLY A 41 -25.06 0.73 5.31
CA GLY A 41 -23.77 0.02 5.37
C GLY A 41 -23.85 -1.45 4.97
N SER A 42 -25.01 -1.94 4.52
CA SER A 42 -25.12 -3.30 4.00
C SER A 42 -24.61 -3.41 2.56
N LEU A 43 -23.87 -4.47 2.28
CA LEU A 43 -23.36 -4.80 0.96
C LEU A 43 -23.79 -6.19 0.53
N HIS A 44 -24.25 -6.28 -0.71
CA HIS A 44 -25.04 -7.38 -1.22
C HIS A 44 -24.45 -7.87 -2.53
N VAL A 45 -24.16 -9.18 -2.61
CA VAL A 45 -23.52 -9.77 -3.80
C VAL A 45 -24.39 -10.86 -4.41
N TYR A 46 -24.54 -10.81 -5.72
CA TYR A 46 -25.46 -11.62 -6.52
C TYR A 46 -24.72 -12.37 -7.61
N SER A 47 -25.10 -13.62 -7.84
CA SER A 47 -24.70 -14.36 -9.02
C SER A 47 -25.32 -13.75 -10.28
N PRO A 48 -24.84 -14.10 -11.49
CA PRO A 48 -25.44 -13.62 -12.73
C PRO A 48 -26.92 -14.04 -12.89
N ALA A 49 -27.30 -15.12 -12.19
CA ALA A 49 -28.68 -15.63 -12.13
C ALA A 49 -29.53 -15.00 -11.00
N GLY A 50 -29.01 -14.01 -10.27
CA GLY A 50 -29.75 -13.27 -9.25
C GLY A 50 -29.83 -13.93 -7.87
N ARG A 51 -29.03 -14.96 -7.62
CA ARG A 51 -28.95 -15.59 -6.28
C ARG A 51 -27.97 -14.84 -5.40
N ARG A 52 -28.25 -14.72 -4.10
CA ARG A 52 -27.27 -14.22 -3.12
C ARG A 52 -26.08 -15.18 -3.05
N LEU A 53 -24.88 -14.67 -3.28
CA LEU A 53 -23.64 -15.47 -3.17
C LEU A 53 -23.22 -15.66 -1.71
N LEU A 54 -23.52 -14.68 -0.86
CA LEU A 54 -23.29 -14.72 0.58
C LEU A 54 -24.33 -13.85 1.30
N PRO A 55 -24.50 -14.00 2.63
CA PRO A 55 -25.23 -13.05 3.46
C PRO A 55 -24.68 -11.62 3.27
N ALA A 56 -25.50 -10.62 3.62
CA ALA A 56 -25.08 -9.23 3.51
C ALA A 56 -23.79 -8.97 4.30
N ILE A 57 -22.79 -8.40 3.65
CA ILE A 57 -21.59 -7.90 4.31
C ILE A 57 -22.01 -6.62 5.03
N VAL A 58 -21.67 -6.52 6.32
CA VAL A 58 -21.95 -5.33 7.12
C VAL A 58 -20.66 -4.52 7.21
N LEU A 59 -20.69 -3.31 6.66
CA LEU A 59 -19.58 -2.36 6.73
C LEU A 59 -19.71 -1.48 7.98
N GLU A 60 -18.61 -0.87 8.36
CA GLU A 60 -18.54 0.12 9.44
C GLU A 60 -19.22 1.44 9.08
N SER A 61 -19.38 1.72 7.79
CA SER A 61 -20.08 2.91 7.30
C SER A 61 -20.64 2.71 5.90
N THR A 62 -21.33 3.73 5.39
CA THR A 62 -21.99 3.72 4.09
C THR A 62 -20.96 3.55 2.96
N PRO A 63 -21.16 2.59 2.02
CA PRO A 63 -20.30 2.43 0.85
C PRO A 63 -20.50 3.59 -0.13
N VAL A 64 -19.39 4.19 -0.58
CA VAL A 64 -19.38 5.38 -1.47
C VAL A 64 -18.74 5.11 -2.83
N LEU A 65 -17.84 4.14 -2.92
CA LEU A 65 -17.27 3.66 -4.19
C LEU A 65 -17.26 2.14 -4.19
N LEU A 66 -17.70 1.56 -5.30
CA LEU A 66 -17.81 0.11 -5.45
C LEU A 66 -17.35 -0.30 -6.84
N GLN A 67 -16.41 -1.22 -6.92
CA GLN A 67 -15.87 -1.71 -8.19
C GLN A 67 -15.68 -3.21 -8.14
N SER A 68 -15.85 -3.86 -9.29
CA SER A 68 -15.69 -5.30 -9.44
C SER A 68 -14.86 -5.66 -10.66
N LEU A 69 -14.03 -6.69 -10.55
CA LEU A 69 -13.26 -7.26 -11.65
C LEU A 69 -13.06 -8.75 -11.40
N HIS A 70 -13.57 -9.59 -12.32
CA HIS A 70 -13.57 -11.05 -12.16
C HIS A 70 -14.15 -11.49 -10.80
N GLN A 71 -13.35 -12.08 -9.92
CA GLN A 71 -13.75 -12.52 -8.56
C GLN A 71 -13.59 -11.44 -7.49
N TRP A 72 -12.95 -10.32 -7.83
CA TRP A 72 -12.55 -9.30 -6.88
C TRP A 72 -13.61 -8.23 -6.73
N LEU A 73 -13.88 -7.86 -5.49
CA LEU A 73 -14.72 -6.72 -5.13
C LEU A 73 -13.92 -5.75 -4.28
N VAL A 74 -13.89 -4.49 -4.68
CA VAL A 74 -13.30 -3.40 -3.92
C VAL A 74 -14.39 -2.42 -3.52
N CYS A 75 -14.41 -2.05 -2.25
CA CYS A 75 -15.35 -1.10 -1.68
C CYS A 75 -14.61 -0.05 -0.86
N MET A 76 -14.99 1.21 -1.03
CA MET A 76 -14.60 2.30 -0.14
C MET A 76 -15.84 2.83 0.57
N THR A 77 -15.68 3.19 1.84
CA THR A 77 -16.74 3.74 2.69
C THR A 77 -16.60 5.25 2.88
N SER A 78 -17.65 5.89 3.39
CA SER A 78 -17.67 7.34 3.65
C SER A 78 -16.70 7.80 4.73
N THR A 79 -16.23 6.89 5.59
CA THR A 79 -15.15 7.12 6.57
C THR A 79 -13.75 7.01 5.95
N GLY A 80 -13.64 6.69 4.66
CA GLY A 80 -12.37 6.56 3.94
C GLY A 80 -11.64 5.25 4.24
N LEU A 81 -12.36 4.19 4.61
CA LEU A 81 -11.78 2.86 4.71
C LEU A 81 -11.95 2.11 3.39
N LEU A 82 -10.89 1.43 2.97
CA LEU A 82 -10.86 0.59 1.78
C LEU A 82 -10.90 -0.88 2.16
N TYR A 83 -11.71 -1.62 1.42
CA TYR A 83 -11.83 -3.06 1.52
C TYR A 83 -11.64 -3.72 0.16
N SER A 84 -11.06 -4.91 0.16
CA SER A 84 -10.94 -5.76 -1.02
C SER A 84 -11.20 -7.21 -0.63
N TRP A 85 -12.08 -7.88 -1.39
CA TRP A 85 -12.46 -9.26 -1.15
C TRP A 85 -12.36 -10.10 -2.43
N ASP A 86 -11.94 -11.35 -2.25
CA ASP A 86 -12.23 -12.44 -3.17
C ASP A 86 -13.61 -13.00 -2.84
N ILE A 87 -14.58 -12.73 -3.70
CA ILE A 87 -15.98 -13.13 -3.45
C ILE A 87 -16.17 -14.64 -3.56
N TYR A 88 -15.44 -15.31 -4.44
CA TYR A 88 -15.63 -16.75 -4.67
C TYR A 88 -14.90 -17.60 -3.64
N ASN A 89 -13.70 -17.17 -3.25
CA ASN A 89 -12.95 -17.86 -2.20
C ASN A 89 -13.31 -17.39 -0.78
N LEU A 90 -14.13 -16.33 -0.67
CA LEU A 90 -14.53 -15.72 0.61
C LEU A 90 -13.32 -15.28 1.45
N ILE A 91 -12.34 -14.65 0.79
CA ILE A 91 -11.10 -14.18 1.42
C ILE A 91 -11.09 -12.66 1.46
N CYS A 92 -10.73 -12.09 2.61
CA CYS A 92 -10.43 -10.66 2.74
C CYS A 92 -8.97 -10.40 2.38
N CYS A 93 -8.72 -9.55 1.39
CA CYS A 93 -7.37 -9.12 1.00
C CYS A 93 -6.95 -7.82 1.70
N ILE A 94 -7.91 -6.91 1.87
CA ILE A 94 -7.73 -5.62 2.54
C ILE A 94 -8.89 -5.43 3.49
N GLU A 95 -8.57 -5.25 4.76
CA GLU A 95 -9.52 -5.13 5.87
C GLU A 95 -9.47 -3.70 6.41
N GLY A 96 -10.40 -2.84 5.95
CA GLY A 96 -10.63 -1.52 6.53
C GLY A 96 -9.41 -0.61 6.54
N VAL A 97 -8.65 -0.55 5.45
CA VAL A 97 -7.42 0.25 5.40
C VAL A 97 -7.76 1.70 5.09
N SER A 98 -7.32 2.62 5.95
CA SER A 98 -7.53 4.05 5.73
C SER A 98 -6.78 4.56 4.50
N VAL A 99 -7.46 5.38 3.70
CA VAL A 99 -6.87 6.10 2.56
C VAL A 99 -6.35 7.50 2.94
N ALA A 100 -6.48 7.90 4.21
CA ALA A 100 -5.99 9.19 4.70
C ALA A 100 -4.50 9.46 4.37
N PRO A 101 -3.57 8.49 4.47
CA PRO A 101 -2.17 8.73 4.11
C PRO A 101 -1.98 9.10 2.64
N VAL A 102 -2.80 8.52 1.75
CA VAL A 102 -2.78 8.84 0.31
C VAL A 102 -3.25 10.28 0.09
N LEU A 103 -4.34 10.68 0.74
CA LEU A 103 -4.89 12.02 0.63
C LEU A 103 -3.94 13.07 1.23
N GLN A 104 -3.37 12.80 2.41
CA GLN A 104 -2.43 13.69 3.07
C GLN A 104 -1.21 13.98 2.19
N GLN A 105 -0.67 12.95 1.53
CA GLN A 105 0.47 13.12 0.63
C GLN A 105 0.15 14.02 -0.56
N VAL A 106 -1.08 13.94 -1.11
CA VAL A 106 -1.51 14.82 -2.21
C VAL A 106 -1.61 16.27 -1.72
N VAL A 107 -2.20 16.50 -0.55
CA VAL A 107 -2.32 17.86 0.03
C VAL A 107 -0.94 18.49 0.22
N GLU A 108 0.04 17.73 0.72
CA GLU A 108 1.39 18.24 0.96
C GLU A 108 2.13 18.62 -0.33
N LEU A 109 1.90 17.88 -1.41
CA LEU A 109 2.58 18.10 -2.70
C LEU A 109 1.91 19.19 -3.54
N GLU A 110 0.59 19.14 -3.65
CA GLU A 110 -0.17 20.00 -4.57
C GLU A 110 -0.73 21.25 -3.88
N LYS A 111 -0.75 21.30 -2.54
CA LYS A 111 -1.36 22.37 -1.73
C LYS A 111 -2.85 22.63 -2.03
N GLU A 112 -3.52 21.61 -2.56
CA GLU A 112 -4.93 21.63 -2.96
C GLU A 112 -5.73 20.57 -2.18
N VAL A 113 -7.06 20.66 -2.25
CA VAL A 113 -7.93 19.65 -1.64
C VAL A 113 -7.74 18.31 -2.34
N ALA A 114 -7.23 17.33 -1.60
CA ALA A 114 -7.07 15.99 -2.12
C ALA A 114 -8.42 15.28 -2.25
N CYS A 115 -8.67 14.70 -3.42
CA CYS A 115 -9.82 13.83 -3.63
C CYS A 115 -9.45 12.60 -4.45
N ILE A 116 -10.14 11.50 -4.15
CA ILE A 116 -10.03 10.25 -4.91
C ILE A 116 -10.93 10.38 -6.13
N ARG A 117 -10.34 10.23 -7.31
CA ARG A 117 -11.04 10.33 -8.58
C ARG A 117 -11.61 8.97 -9.00
N ASP A 118 -10.80 7.93 -8.83
CA ASP A 118 -11.12 6.59 -9.30
C ASP A 118 -10.37 5.54 -8.49
N ILE A 119 -10.89 4.33 -8.48
CA ILE A 119 -10.19 3.14 -8.01
C ILE A 119 -10.15 2.20 -9.21
N ARG A 120 -9.05 1.48 -9.41
CA ARG A 120 -8.96 0.39 -10.38
C ARG A 120 -8.54 -0.88 -9.68
N ILE A 121 -9.03 -2.01 -10.16
CA ILE A 121 -8.65 -3.33 -9.66
C ILE A 121 -7.73 -3.97 -10.69
N GLN A 122 -6.64 -4.56 -10.23
CA GLN A 122 -5.77 -5.40 -11.06
C GLN A 122 -6.33 -6.82 -11.20
N GLU A 123 -5.82 -7.59 -12.15
CA GLU A 123 -6.23 -8.99 -12.34
C GLU A 123 -6.01 -9.86 -11.09
N ASP A 124 -5.05 -9.50 -10.24
CA ASP A 124 -4.73 -10.18 -8.98
C ASP A 124 -5.50 -9.64 -7.76
N GLY A 125 -6.44 -8.70 -7.97
CA GLY A 125 -7.32 -8.18 -6.92
C GLY A 125 -6.80 -6.96 -6.17
N LEU A 126 -5.61 -6.47 -6.53
CA LEU A 126 -5.02 -5.31 -5.85
C LEU A 126 -5.64 -3.99 -6.34
N PRO A 127 -6.12 -3.15 -5.42
CA PRO A 127 -6.64 -1.84 -5.78
C PRO A 127 -5.51 -0.84 -6.06
N ILE A 128 -5.73 -0.03 -7.09
CA ILE A 128 -4.97 1.17 -7.43
C ILE A 128 -5.90 2.37 -7.21
N ILE A 129 -5.54 3.25 -6.30
CA ILE A 129 -6.24 4.52 -6.09
C ILE A 129 -5.66 5.55 -7.06
N ILE A 130 -6.52 6.27 -7.77
CA ILE A 130 -6.17 7.38 -8.63
C ILE A 130 -6.78 8.64 -8.04
N THR A 131 -5.94 9.63 -7.75
CA THR A 131 -6.38 10.92 -7.19
C THR A 131 -6.73 11.91 -8.30
N ALA A 132 -7.43 12.99 -7.99
CA ALA A 132 -7.69 14.05 -8.98
C ALA A 132 -6.43 14.77 -9.46
N ALA A 133 -5.37 14.76 -8.65
CA ALA A 133 -4.03 15.19 -9.05
C ALA A 133 -3.32 14.19 -9.98
N HIS A 134 -4.04 13.20 -10.52
CA HIS A 134 -3.52 12.16 -11.42
C HIS A 134 -2.42 11.28 -10.85
N GLN A 135 -2.25 11.27 -9.52
CA GLN A 135 -1.29 10.41 -8.84
C GLN A 135 -1.91 9.04 -8.58
N ALA A 136 -1.11 7.98 -8.72
CA ALA A 136 -1.53 6.61 -8.49
C ALA A 136 -0.88 6.01 -7.23
N PHE A 137 -1.67 5.30 -6.43
CA PHE A 137 -1.24 4.64 -5.20
C PHE A 137 -1.70 3.19 -5.18
N VAL A 138 -0.83 2.31 -4.70
CA VAL A 138 -1.09 0.87 -4.59
C VAL A 138 -0.91 0.45 -3.14
N TYR A 139 -1.80 -0.38 -2.64
CA TYR A 139 -1.63 -0.96 -1.31
C TYR A 139 -0.83 -2.26 -1.38
N HIS A 140 0.27 -2.35 -0.63
CA HIS A 140 1.03 -3.57 -0.49
C HIS A 140 0.45 -4.41 0.65
N THR A 141 -0.18 -5.55 0.33
CA THR A 141 -0.92 -6.37 1.29
C THR A 141 -0.06 -7.03 2.38
N ASN A 142 1.19 -7.40 2.09
CA ASN A 142 2.11 -7.98 3.09
C ASN A 142 2.79 -6.93 3.97
N MET A 143 3.26 -5.82 3.38
CA MET A 143 3.85 -4.71 4.15
C MET A 143 2.80 -3.85 4.87
N LYS A 144 1.52 -4.03 4.53
CA LYS A 144 0.39 -3.27 5.06
C LYS A 144 0.53 -1.75 4.89
N THR A 145 1.09 -1.32 3.77
CA THR A 145 1.42 0.09 3.52
C THR A 145 1.02 0.57 2.12
N TRP A 146 0.77 1.87 2.00
CA TRP A 146 0.54 2.55 0.73
C TRP A 146 1.87 2.84 0.03
N LEU A 147 1.93 2.52 -1.26
CA LEU A 147 3.05 2.80 -2.13
C LEU A 147 2.60 3.78 -3.22
N ARG A 148 3.38 4.84 -3.44
CA ARG A 148 3.18 5.75 -4.56
C ARG A 148 3.73 5.10 -5.83
N ALA A 149 2.91 4.98 -6.87
CA ALA A 149 3.39 4.63 -8.19
C ALA A 149 4.00 5.87 -8.84
N HIS A 150 5.28 5.83 -9.20
CA HIS A 150 5.94 6.93 -9.92
C HIS A 150 5.46 7.01 -11.38
N ASP A 151 5.37 8.23 -11.91
CA ASP A 151 4.71 8.57 -13.16
C ASP A 151 5.34 7.99 -14.43
N SER A 152 4.43 7.77 -15.40
CA SER A 152 4.55 7.77 -16.88
C SER A 152 4.24 6.48 -17.61
N CYS A 153 4.43 5.29 -17.02
CA CYS A 153 3.97 4.04 -17.62
C CYS A 153 4.02 2.96 -16.54
N VAL A 154 2.93 2.79 -15.78
CA VAL A 154 2.73 1.55 -15.03
C VAL A 154 2.51 0.45 -16.06
N LYS A 155 3.60 -0.12 -16.57
CA LYS A 155 3.55 -1.44 -17.19
C LYS A 155 3.20 -2.39 -16.05
N GLU A 156 1.97 -2.84 -16.06
CA GLU A 156 1.34 -3.82 -15.16
C GLU A 156 2.30 -4.98 -14.78
N SER A 157 3.19 -5.36 -15.71
CA SER A 157 4.23 -6.37 -15.53
C SER A 157 5.30 -6.08 -14.47
N LEU A 158 5.69 -4.82 -14.21
CA LEU A 158 6.74 -4.48 -13.24
C LEU A 158 6.21 -4.44 -11.80
N LEU A 159 4.96 -3.99 -11.61
CA LEU A 159 4.29 -4.02 -10.31
C LEU A 159 4.00 -5.47 -9.89
N ASN A 160 3.52 -6.29 -10.82
CA ASN A 160 3.28 -7.72 -10.62
C ASN A 160 4.55 -8.49 -10.21
N ARG A 161 5.73 -8.08 -10.72
CA ARG A 161 7.00 -8.75 -10.39
C ARG A 161 7.49 -8.42 -8.97
N HIS A 162 7.31 -7.19 -8.49
CA HIS A 162 7.72 -6.81 -7.14
C HIS A 162 6.77 -7.34 -6.06
N LEU A 163 5.46 -7.40 -6.33
CA LEU A 163 4.47 -7.87 -5.35
C LEU A 163 4.42 -9.41 -5.24
N ARG A 164 4.71 -10.14 -6.32
CA ARG A 164 4.78 -11.63 -6.31
C ARG A 164 5.94 -12.20 -5.52
N LEU A 165 7.05 -11.47 -5.36
CA LEU A 165 8.23 -11.93 -4.59
C LEU A 165 7.96 -12.07 -3.09
N SER A 166 6.80 -11.63 -2.60
CA SER A 166 6.44 -11.70 -1.18
C SER A 166 5.56 -12.90 -0.80
N LYS A 167 5.27 -13.83 -1.73
CA LYS A 167 4.48 -15.04 -1.46
C LYS A 167 5.28 -16.26 -0.97
N GLU A 168 6.60 -16.17 -0.87
CA GLU A 168 7.40 -17.27 -0.32
C GLU A 168 7.71 -17.09 1.17
N ASN A 169 6.98 -17.88 1.97
CA ASN A 169 7.31 -18.47 3.28
C ASN A 169 7.97 -17.58 4.35
N PHE A 170 7.16 -17.06 5.26
CA PHE A 170 7.57 -16.90 6.66
C PHE A 170 6.49 -17.45 7.59
N THR A 171 6.67 -18.70 8.00
CA THR A 171 5.88 -19.34 9.06
C THR A 171 6.40 -18.93 10.44
N HIS A 172 5.48 -18.42 11.25
CA HIS A 172 5.41 -18.55 12.71
C HIS A 172 6.55 -17.93 13.56
N THR A 173 6.32 -16.71 14.07
CA THR A 173 7.15 -16.15 15.15
C THR A 173 6.66 -16.68 16.49
N GLN A 174 7.39 -17.61 17.10
CA GLN A 174 7.29 -17.90 18.53
C GLN A 174 8.08 -16.85 19.32
N LEU A 175 7.55 -16.43 20.46
CA LEU A 175 8.25 -15.57 21.43
C LEU A 175 9.31 -16.40 22.16
N THR A 176 10.58 -16.18 21.84
CA THR A 176 11.73 -16.71 22.57
C THR A 176 12.63 -15.56 23.03
N GLU A 177 13.33 -15.78 24.16
CA GLU A 177 14.42 -15.00 24.79
C GLU A 177 15.16 -14.01 23.87
N PRO A 178 15.73 -12.90 24.38
CA PRO A 178 16.38 -11.86 23.56
C PRO A 178 17.52 -12.46 22.72
N SER A 179 17.16 -12.93 21.53
CA SER A 179 18.05 -13.52 20.57
C SER A 179 18.81 -12.38 19.94
N VAL A 180 20.12 -12.32 20.20
CA VAL A 180 20.99 -11.34 19.54
C VAL A 180 20.90 -11.55 18.03
N HIS A 181 20.41 -10.56 17.30
CA HIS A 181 20.18 -10.69 15.86
C HIS A 181 21.47 -10.40 15.09
N VAL A 182 22.24 -11.45 14.81
CA VAL A 182 23.51 -11.33 14.09
C VAL A 182 23.29 -10.99 12.61
N LEU A 183 24.01 -9.98 12.13
CA LEU A 183 24.00 -9.58 10.71
C LEU A 183 24.89 -10.52 9.89
N ARG A 184 24.52 -10.72 8.62
CA ARG A 184 25.29 -11.55 7.67
C ARG A 184 26.76 -11.11 7.54
N TYR A 185 27.03 -9.82 7.69
CA TYR A 185 28.37 -9.23 7.67
C TYR A 185 28.50 -8.20 8.79
N GLY A 186 29.74 -7.93 9.21
CA GLY A 186 30.03 -6.74 10.00
C GLY A 186 29.91 -5.49 9.13
N TRP A 187 29.48 -4.38 9.71
CA TRP A 187 29.28 -3.11 9.04
C TRP A 187 29.96 -1.98 9.80
N VAL A 188 30.29 -0.90 9.09
CA VAL A 188 31.02 0.24 9.62
C VAL A 188 30.33 1.52 9.20
N PHE A 189 29.98 2.35 10.19
CA PHE A 189 29.53 3.72 9.95
C PHE A 189 30.72 4.63 9.74
N TRP A 190 30.61 5.49 8.73
CA TRP A 190 31.56 6.55 8.41
C TRP A 190 30.81 7.88 8.32
N PHE A 191 31.49 8.96 8.69
CA PHE A 191 30.99 10.32 8.58
C PHE A 191 31.98 11.17 7.78
N MET A 192 31.44 11.99 6.89
CA MET A 192 32.18 12.99 6.15
C MET A 192 31.44 14.32 6.28
N HIS A 193 32.18 15.41 6.46
CA HIS A 193 31.63 16.75 6.44
C HIS A 193 32.55 17.65 5.62
N ARG A 194 31.96 18.57 4.86
CA ARG A 194 32.67 19.51 3.99
C ARG A 194 32.20 20.93 4.27
N SER A 195 33.14 21.86 4.36
CA SER A 195 32.80 23.28 4.39
C SER A 195 32.26 23.72 3.03
N PRO A 196 31.25 24.61 2.96
CA PRO A 196 30.80 25.17 1.70
C PRO A 196 31.94 25.83 0.91
N GLY A 197 32.17 25.39 -0.33
CA GLY A 197 33.22 25.90 -1.22
C GLY A 197 34.56 25.17 -1.16
N GLU A 198 34.74 24.22 -0.24
CA GLU A 198 35.96 23.43 -0.10
C GLU A 198 35.94 22.22 -1.06
N LYS A 199 36.92 22.15 -1.98
CA LYS A 199 37.12 20.96 -2.81
C LYS A 199 37.86 19.92 -1.99
N ILE A 200 37.30 18.71 -1.90
CA ILE A 200 38.03 17.60 -1.30
C ILE A 200 39.13 17.15 -2.24
N THR A 201 40.35 17.37 -1.79
CA THR A 201 41.57 16.87 -2.41
C THR A 201 41.94 15.48 -1.88
N ASP A 202 41.61 15.17 -0.62
CA ASP A 202 41.84 13.87 0.01
C ASP A 202 40.53 13.28 0.57
N TYR A 203 39.87 12.47 -0.25
CA TYR A 203 38.64 11.78 0.13
C TYR A 203 38.87 10.76 1.24
N GLU A 204 40.02 10.09 1.27
CA GLU A 204 40.31 9.05 2.26
C GLU A 204 40.54 9.65 3.64
N GLY A 205 41.33 10.72 3.73
CA GLY A 205 41.60 11.42 4.99
C GLY A 205 40.38 12.14 5.57
N ALA A 206 39.43 12.56 4.72
CA ALA A 206 38.22 13.25 5.15
C ALA A 206 37.16 12.32 5.76
N MET A 207 37.26 11.00 5.56
CA MET A 207 36.30 10.04 6.10
C MET A 207 36.64 9.60 7.53
N LYS A 208 35.72 9.88 8.46
CA LYS A 208 35.87 9.51 9.88
C LYS A 208 35.06 8.27 10.18
N LYS A 209 35.75 7.21 10.60
CA LYS A 209 35.09 6.00 11.11
C LYS A 209 34.37 6.31 12.43
N ILE A 210 33.08 6.03 12.51
CA ILE A 210 32.27 6.25 13.72
C ILE A 210 32.27 4.99 14.59
N ALA A 211 31.78 3.87 14.06
CA ALA A 211 31.62 2.63 14.81
C ALA A 211 31.58 1.41 13.88
N THR A 212 31.79 0.22 14.45
CA THR A 212 31.63 -1.07 13.78
C THR A 212 30.62 -1.90 14.56
N PHE A 213 29.72 -2.59 13.86
CA PHE A 213 28.71 -3.43 14.47
C PHE A 213 28.51 -4.72 13.67
N LYS A 214 28.12 -5.80 14.35
CA LYS A 214 27.83 -7.12 13.78
C LYS A 214 26.45 -7.63 14.14
N THR A 215 25.70 -6.92 14.97
CA THR A 215 24.33 -7.28 15.37
C THR A 215 23.36 -6.11 15.17
N VAL A 216 22.06 -6.40 15.13
CA VAL A 216 21.00 -5.37 15.03
C VAL A 216 20.97 -4.51 16.30
N GLU A 217 21.24 -5.08 17.47
CA GLU A 217 21.27 -4.38 18.74
C GLU A 217 22.43 -3.38 18.79
N GLU A 218 23.63 -3.79 18.35
CA GLU A 218 24.79 -2.91 18.21
C GLU A 218 24.54 -1.79 17.19
N PHE A 219 23.84 -2.09 16.08
CA PHE A 219 23.42 -1.07 15.13
C PHE A 219 22.56 0.01 15.81
N TRP A 220 21.52 -0.37 16.55
CA TRP A 220 20.64 0.58 17.22
C TRP A 220 21.35 1.35 18.33
N ALA A 221 22.28 0.70 19.05
CA ALA A 221 23.12 1.37 20.03
C ALA A 221 23.97 2.49 19.41
N VAL A 222 24.50 2.30 18.20
CA VAL A 222 25.21 3.36 17.47
C VAL A 222 24.24 4.39 16.90
N TYR A 223 23.22 3.94 16.16
CA TYR A 223 22.29 4.81 15.41
C TYR A 223 21.55 5.79 16.31
N SER A 224 21.14 5.36 17.51
CA SER A 224 20.46 6.21 18.50
C SER A 224 21.29 7.41 18.99
N HIS A 225 22.61 7.35 18.86
CA HIS A 225 23.53 8.44 19.21
C HIS A 225 23.96 9.28 18.00
N LEU A 226 23.55 8.90 16.78
CA LEU A 226 23.82 9.69 15.59
C LEU A 226 22.88 10.90 15.53
N ARG A 227 23.42 12.04 15.10
CA ARG A 227 22.61 13.21 14.71
C ARG A 227 21.69 12.81 13.57
N ARG A 228 20.42 13.20 13.64
CA ARG A 228 19.46 12.99 12.55
C ARG A 228 19.94 13.71 11.29
N PRO A 229 19.67 13.19 10.08
CA PRO A 229 20.04 13.86 8.83
C PRO A 229 19.59 15.32 8.75
N SER A 230 18.45 15.68 9.36
CA SER A 230 17.95 17.05 9.45
C SER A 230 18.80 18.00 10.27
N ASP A 231 19.57 17.47 11.23
CA ASP A 231 20.35 18.24 12.20
C ASP A 231 21.86 18.24 11.86
N LEU A 232 22.21 17.67 10.71
CA LEU A 232 23.58 17.65 10.23
C LEU A 232 23.96 19.02 9.65
N PRO A 233 25.23 19.44 9.80
CA PRO A 233 25.75 20.57 9.06
C PRO A 233 25.57 20.38 7.55
N ASN A 234 25.39 21.47 6.82
CA ASN A 234 25.29 21.43 5.36
C ASN A 234 26.50 20.71 4.75
N ILE A 235 26.24 19.87 3.74
CA ILE A 235 27.26 19.06 3.04
C ILE A 235 27.93 18.05 3.99
N SER A 236 27.11 17.27 4.69
CA SER A 236 27.58 16.13 5.49
C SER A 236 26.98 14.83 4.96
N ASP A 237 27.80 13.79 4.94
CA ASP A 237 27.43 12.45 4.47
C ASP A 237 27.66 11.43 5.59
N TYR A 238 26.66 10.57 5.82
CA TYR A 238 26.88 9.30 6.50
C TYR A 238 27.05 8.21 5.46
N HIS A 239 28.03 7.34 5.66
CA HIS A 239 28.19 6.15 4.85
C HIS A 239 28.15 4.89 5.69
N LEU A 240 27.61 3.82 5.11
CA LEU A 240 27.58 2.51 5.72
C LEU A 240 28.23 1.49 4.79
N PHE A 241 29.36 0.94 5.21
CA PHE A 241 30.14 -0.01 4.42
C PHE A 241 30.32 -1.34 5.14
N LYS A 242 30.38 -2.42 4.38
CA LYS A 242 30.75 -3.74 4.90
C LYS A 242 32.16 -3.66 5.52
N GLN A 243 32.36 -4.28 6.68
CA GLN A 243 33.65 -4.31 7.36
C GLN A 243 34.73 -4.87 6.44
N GLY A 244 35.83 -4.11 6.29
CA GLY A 244 36.92 -4.42 5.37
C GLY A 244 36.80 -3.77 3.99
N VAL A 245 35.62 -3.24 3.62
CA VAL A 245 35.45 -2.43 2.42
C VAL A 245 35.66 -0.97 2.78
N ARG A 246 36.64 -0.34 2.13
CA ARG A 246 36.89 1.09 2.29
C ARG A 246 35.99 1.89 1.33
N PRO A 247 35.54 3.06 1.76
CA PRO A 247 34.65 3.92 1.00
C PRO A 247 35.41 4.72 -0.08
N VAL A 248 36.12 4.04 -0.97
CA VAL A 248 36.90 4.66 -2.04
C VAL A 248 36.30 4.30 -3.39
N TRP A 249 36.03 5.31 -4.21
CA TRP A 249 35.65 5.12 -5.61
C TRP A 249 36.89 4.69 -6.40
N GLU A 250 36.80 3.58 -7.15
CA GLU A 250 37.83 3.23 -8.12
C GLU A 250 37.96 4.35 -9.15
N VAL A 251 39.12 5.01 -9.18
CA VAL A 251 39.54 5.75 -10.37
C VAL A 251 40.08 4.71 -11.34
N LYS A 252 39.31 4.40 -12.39
CA LYS A 252 39.86 3.78 -13.58
C LYS A 252 40.34 4.86 -14.54
#